data_AF-A0A960QG02-F1
#
_entry.id   AF-A0A960QG02-F1
#
_cell.length_a   1.000
_cell.length_b   1.000
_cell.length_c   1.000
_cell.angle_alpha   90.00
_cell.angle_beta   90.00
_cell.angle_gamma   90.00
#
_symmetry.space_group_name_H-M   'P 1'
#
loop_
_entity.id
_entity.type
_entity.pdbx_description
1 polymer ?
#
loop_
_entity_poly.entity_id
_entity_poly.type
_entity_poly.pdbx_seq_one_letter_code
_entity_poly.pdbx_strand_id
1 'polypeptide(L)'
;MRGMLGITCFCLILGWTIGAQAQFPFVEVGAQVGLTEAGSPGCPRWVDMDGDGDLDLLRTVRFYGAVEYYRNDGGAFTLMDNVGLPDDCDIQSLVPVDFDRDGDIDLFLGGYHTDLQFLVNEDGQFVNRAAELGIDVDNGVRDYFWLDLDGDGWVDLMIQFIDYWALYHNDEGAGFTDITQGSGIPNTHDNANFALGDFDLDGDMDIFMPRISGSDYFYRNDGNGVFVDVTAAVGLAGTLTDAGSMFVDINNDKYPDLIMPGDGSHDVYLNQNGEYFEQARVHGADADFQAMDWPWGAHYAAGDYDLDGDFDFMVVCPGGTGMLHGENQFLRCDSVSGLDVYFTDMAPQWGLNSMDDGLPRFADYDNDGDLDLILMLNGLPPQLYENTTNGTDRLEVTLIGPNGEEFGWHRRVEIFPHGGDAALCANVLGEDAVGVNGMNNYFAVDENGAYDVYIYLEDGTMLSPETHPQLSNVVPAAIGHKLSVQLDATSAEPDPVFVYSFELHPAYPNPFNPSTTIHYELAAASDVEFRVFNTLGEEVASFALGAKTSGEHTFEWNASALPSGVYFGRIEAGTQAATQKLVLLK
;
A
#
# COMPACT_ATOMS: atom_id res chain seq x y z
N MET A 1 27.42 -75.54 12.67
CA MET A 1 27.10 -75.27 14.09
C MET A 1 28.38 -75.03 14.87
N ARG A 2 28.78 -73.77 15.03
CA ARG A 2 29.78 -73.33 16.00
C ARG A 2 29.33 -71.95 16.48
N GLY A 3 29.07 -71.84 17.78
CA GLY A 3 28.68 -70.59 18.43
C GLY A 3 29.87 -69.67 18.61
N MET A 4 29.61 -68.37 18.62
CA MET A 4 30.54 -67.33 19.06
C MET A 4 29.94 -66.61 20.26
N LEU A 5 30.76 -66.55 21.31
CA LEU A 5 30.55 -65.79 22.53
C LEU A 5 30.53 -64.29 22.23
N GLY A 6 29.72 -63.58 23.01
CA GLY A 6 29.55 -62.13 22.93
C GLY A 6 30.77 -61.34 23.41
N ILE A 7 30.94 -60.18 22.78
CA ILE A 7 31.68 -59.03 23.29
C ILE A 7 30.65 -57.91 23.40
N THR A 8 30.31 -57.54 24.63
CA THR A 8 29.54 -56.34 24.96
C THR A 8 30.48 -55.14 24.88
N CYS A 9 30.23 -54.25 23.91
CA CYS A 9 30.75 -52.88 23.95
C CYS A 9 29.64 -51.98 24.51
N PHE A 10 29.92 -51.37 25.66
CA PHE A 10 29.10 -50.30 26.22
C PHE A 10 29.20 -49.08 25.29
N CYS A 11 28.13 -48.76 24.57
CA CYS A 11 27.93 -47.43 24.04
C CYS A 11 27.08 -46.65 25.05
N LEU A 12 27.68 -45.63 25.66
CA LEU A 12 26.97 -44.63 26.46
C LEU A 12 25.94 -43.95 25.57
N ILE A 13 24.66 -44.22 25.80
CA ILE A 13 23.58 -43.36 25.31
C ILE A 13 23.65 -42.11 26.19
N LEU A 14 24.36 -41.08 25.71
CA LEU A 14 24.11 -39.72 26.16
C LEU A 14 22.70 -39.40 25.69
N GLY A 15 21.78 -39.35 26.65
CA GLY A 15 20.43 -38.85 26.42
C GLY A 15 20.53 -37.39 26.03
N TRP A 16 20.47 -37.12 24.74
CA TRP A 16 20.01 -35.83 24.26
C TRP A 16 18.51 -35.81 24.57
N THR A 17 18.13 -34.98 25.53
CA THR A 17 16.78 -34.42 25.54
C THR A 17 16.58 -33.83 24.15
N ILE A 18 15.69 -34.44 23.36
CA ILE A 18 15.10 -33.80 22.19
C ILE A 18 14.50 -32.51 22.76
N GLY A 19 15.09 -31.37 22.41
CA GLY A 19 14.52 -30.07 22.71
C GLY A 19 13.09 -30.06 22.17
N ALA A 20 12.20 -29.32 22.84
CA ALA A 20 10.83 -29.15 22.38
C ALA A 20 10.86 -28.91 20.86
N GLN A 21 10.13 -29.73 20.11
CA GLN A 21 9.85 -29.47 18.72
C GLN A 21 9.29 -28.04 18.69
N ALA A 22 9.95 -27.12 17.99
CA ALA A 22 9.45 -25.75 17.87
C ALA A 22 7.98 -25.85 17.44
N GLN A 23 7.10 -25.31 18.27
CA GLN A 23 5.66 -25.41 18.07
C GLN A 23 5.38 -24.73 16.73
N PHE A 24 4.71 -25.45 15.84
CA PHE A 24 4.21 -24.88 14.60
C PHE A 24 3.14 -23.86 15.00
N PRO A 25 3.32 -22.55 14.70
CA PRO A 25 2.40 -21.53 15.15
C PRO A 25 1.05 -21.62 14.44
N PHE A 26 1.01 -22.21 13.24
CA PHE A 26 -0.20 -22.34 12.44
C PHE A 26 -0.92 -23.68 12.62
N VAL A 27 -2.24 -23.67 12.47
CA VAL A 27 -3.11 -24.85 12.41
C VAL A 27 -4.01 -24.75 11.19
N GLU A 28 -3.99 -25.75 10.30
CA GLU A 28 -4.92 -25.76 9.16
C GLU A 28 -6.35 -26.05 9.64
N VAL A 29 -7.25 -25.09 9.41
CA VAL A 29 -8.64 -25.09 9.89
C VAL A 29 -9.67 -24.96 8.77
N GLY A 30 -9.27 -24.74 7.51
CA GLY A 30 -10.17 -24.38 6.40
C GLY A 30 -11.40 -25.30 6.28
N ALA A 31 -11.20 -26.61 6.25
CA ALA A 31 -12.31 -27.56 6.17
C ALA A 31 -13.20 -27.59 7.43
N GLN A 32 -12.66 -27.23 8.60
CA GLN A 32 -13.37 -27.19 9.88
C GLN A 32 -14.29 -25.97 9.97
N VAL A 33 -13.85 -24.84 9.39
CA VAL A 33 -14.58 -23.57 9.40
C VAL A 33 -15.55 -23.43 8.22
N GLY A 34 -15.52 -24.32 7.23
CA GLY A 34 -16.52 -24.37 6.14
C GLY A 34 -15.97 -24.13 4.72
N LEU A 35 -14.66 -23.94 4.58
CA LEU A 35 -13.98 -23.74 3.30
C LEU A 35 -13.69 -25.10 2.62
N THR A 36 -14.73 -25.76 2.11
CA THR A 36 -14.62 -27.15 1.61
C THR A 36 -14.57 -27.31 0.09
N GLU A 37 -14.87 -26.26 -0.67
CA GLU A 37 -14.98 -26.36 -2.13
C GLU A 37 -13.61 -26.26 -2.79
N ALA A 38 -13.21 -27.33 -3.48
CA ALA A 38 -11.95 -27.35 -4.23
C ALA A 38 -12.09 -26.61 -5.56
N GLY A 39 -11.02 -25.95 -6.00
CA GLY A 39 -11.02 -25.19 -7.25
C GLY A 39 -9.61 -24.96 -7.79
N SER A 40 -9.53 -24.40 -8.99
CA SER A 40 -8.28 -23.81 -9.47
C SER A 40 -7.95 -22.57 -8.63
N PRO A 41 -6.68 -22.25 -8.38
CA PRO A 41 -6.34 -21.19 -7.45
C PRO A 41 -6.66 -19.85 -8.11
N GLY A 42 -7.53 -19.06 -7.48
CA GLY A 42 -7.76 -17.67 -7.85
C GLY A 42 -7.39 -16.73 -6.71
N CYS A 43 -7.76 -15.46 -6.86
CA CYS A 43 -7.41 -14.41 -5.89
C CYS A 43 -8.34 -14.46 -4.68
N PRO A 44 -7.84 -14.79 -3.47
CA PRO A 44 -8.59 -14.54 -2.25
C PRO A 44 -8.56 -13.05 -1.92
N ARG A 45 -9.72 -12.48 -1.58
CA ARG A 45 -9.85 -11.15 -1.01
C ARG A 45 -10.69 -11.25 0.26
N TRP A 46 -10.19 -10.58 1.28
CA TRP A 46 -10.88 -10.41 2.55
C TRP A 46 -11.55 -9.06 2.54
N VAL A 47 -12.79 -8.98 3.00
CA VAL A 47 -13.57 -7.75 3.09
C VAL A 47 -14.80 -8.03 3.94
N ASP A 48 -15.21 -7.09 4.78
CA ASP A 48 -16.50 -7.19 5.48
C ASP A 48 -17.61 -6.79 4.48
N MET A 49 -18.28 -7.79 3.87
CA MET A 49 -19.27 -7.53 2.82
C MET A 49 -20.65 -7.19 3.36
N ASP A 50 -20.97 -7.57 4.60
CA ASP A 50 -22.30 -7.34 5.20
C ASP A 50 -22.30 -6.36 6.39
N GLY A 51 -21.13 -5.77 6.68
CA GLY A 51 -20.95 -4.68 7.63
C GLY A 51 -21.07 -5.13 9.09
N ASP A 52 -20.78 -6.40 9.37
CA ASP A 52 -20.92 -6.99 10.70
C ASP A 52 -19.62 -7.00 11.53
N GLY A 53 -18.50 -6.62 10.91
CA GLY A 53 -17.17 -6.53 11.51
C GLY A 53 -16.34 -7.80 11.43
N ASP A 54 -16.87 -8.90 10.89
CA ASP A 54 -16.10 -10.11 10.57
C ASP A 54 -15.61 -10.04 9.11
N LEU A 55 -14.33 -10.34 8.86
CA LEU A 55 -13.82 -10.37 7.50
C LEU A 55 -14.40 -11.57 6.74
N ASP A 56 -15.13 -11.29 5.66
CA ASP A 56 -15.59 -12.31 4.73
C ASP A 56 -14.53 -12.65 3.69
N LEU A 57 -14.69 -13.81 3.04
CA LEU A 57 -13.79 -14.26 1.99
C LEU A 57 -14.49 -14.27 0.63
N LEU A 58 -14.02 -13.41 -0.27
CA LEU A 58 -14.27 -13.51 -1.70
C LEU A 58 -13.12 -14.27 -2.36
N ARG A 59 -13.44 -15.11 -3.35
CA ARG A 59 -12.41 -15.69 -4.21
C ARG A 59 -12.87 -15.89 -5.64
N THR A 60 -11.91 -15.82 -6.56
CA THR A 60 -12.11 -16.31 -7.93
C THR A 60 -11.71 -17.77 -8.03
N VAL A 61 -12.34 -18.50 -8.95
CA VAL A 61 -11.91 -19.84 -9.37
C VAL A 61 -11.49 -19.75 -10.83
N ARG A 62 -10.18 -19.87 -11.10
CA ARG A 62 -9.63 -19.74 -12.47
C ARG A 62 -10.16 -20.82 -13.43
N PHE A 63 -10.07 -20.53 -14.73
CA PHE A 63 -10.43 -21.43 -15.85
C PHE A 63 -11.91 -21.79 -15.93
N TYR A 64 -12.76 -20.79 -16.18
CA TYR A 64 -14.22 -20.95 -16.33
C TYR A 64 -14.91 -21.40 -15.03
N GLY A 65 -14.48 -20.81 -13.91
CA GLY A 65 -15.06 -21.05 -12.59
C GLY A 65 -15.99 -19.91 -12.16
N ALA A 66 -16.40 -19.97 -10.89
CA ALA A 66 -17.24 -18.96 -10.26
C ALA A 66 -16.40 -17.91 -9.50
N VAL A 67 -17.01 -16.75 -9.29
CA VAL A 67 -16.67 -15.89 -8.15
C VAL A 67 -17.50 -16.36 -6.97
N GLU A 68 -16.84 -16.70 -5.87
CA GLU A 68 -17.46 -17.26 -4.67
C GLU A 68 -17.35 -16.27 -3.51
N TYR A 69 -18.44 -16.16 -2.76
CA TYR A 69 -18.54 -15.34 -1.56
C TYR A 69 -18.81 -16.24 -0.36
N TYR A 70 -17.88 -16.26 0.59
CA TYR A 70 -18.01 -16.94 1.86
C TYR A 70 -18.21 -15.92 2.96
N ARG A 71 -19.44 -15.84 3.47
CA ARG A 71 -19.71 -15.03 4.66
C ARG A 71 -19.14 -15.70 5.90
N ASN A 72 -18.40 -14.96 6.68
CA ASN A 72 -17.83 -15.33 7.96
C ASN A 72 -18.77 -14.88 9.08
N ASP A 73 -19.20 -15.79 9.94
CA ASP A 73 -19.96 -15.46 11.14
C ASP A 73 -19.16 -15.91 12.38
N GLY A 74 -18.23 -15.08 12.84
CA GLY A 74 -17.36 -15.33 13.99
C GLY A 74 -16.43 -16.54 13.83
N GLY A 75 -15.73 -16.62 12.69
CA GLY A 75 -14.80 -17.69 12.33
C GLY A 75 -15.44 -18.90 11.63
N ALA A 76 -16.71 -18.80 11.22
CA ALA A 76 -17.44 -19.86 10.53
C ALA A 76 -17.95 -19.39 9.17
N PHE A 77 -17.46 -20.01 8.11
CA PHE A 77 -17.74 -19.63 6.73
C PHE A 77 -18.95 -20.36 6.13
N THR A 78 -19.83 -19.59 5.49
CA THR A 78 -20.96 -20.08 4.70
C THR A 78 -20.83 -19.60 3.26
N LEU A 79 -20.75 -20.53 2.30
CA LEU A 79 -20.81 -20.18 0.88
C LEU A 79 -22.20 -19.62 0.52
N MET A 80 -22.21 -18.43 -0.04
CA MET A 80 -23.41 -17.70 -0.41
C MET A 80 -23.82 -17.99 -1.86
N ASP A 81 -25.08 -18.37 -2.05
CA ASP A 81 -25.66 -18.68 -3.37
C ASP A 81 -26.63 -17.57 -3.84
N ASN A 82 -26.74 -17.35 -5.15
CA ASN A 82 -27.72 -16.45 -5.80
C ASN A 82 -27.57 -14.95 -5.47
N VAL A 83 -26.34 -14.48 -5.25
CA VAL A 83 -26.03 -13.06 -4.99
C VAL A 83 -25.72 -12.24 -6.26
N GLY A 84 -25.84 -12.83 -7.45
CA GLY A 84 -25.56 -12.14 -8.72
C GLY A 84 -24.11 -12.22 -9.19
N LEU A 85 -23.28 -13.01 -8.50
CA LEU A 85 -21.90 -13.28 -8.90
C LEU A 85 -21.83 -14.21 -10.12
N PRO A 86 -20.84 -14.03 -11.01
CA PRO A 86 -20.67 -14.88 -12.19
C PRO A 86 -20.23 -16.31 -11.81
N ASP A 87 -20.81 -17.31 -12.48
CA ASP A 87 -20.62 -18.74 -12.22
C ASP A 87 -19.86 -19.49 -13.33
N ASP A 88 -19.52 -18.81 -14.43
CA ASP A 88 -18.76 -19.33 -15.58
C ASP A 88 -17.94 -18.20 -16.21
N CYS A 89 -16.80 -17.89 -15.59
CA CYS A 89 -15.93 -16.80 -16.02
C CYS A 89 -14.44 -17.16 -15.83
N ASP A 90 -13.57 -16.67 -16.72
CA ASP A 90 -12.11 -16.81 -16.60
C ASP A 90 -11.51 -15.54 -15.97
N ILE A 91 -12.11 -15.14 -14.84
CA ILE A 91 -11.66 -14.03 -14.03
C ILE A 91 -10.46 -14.51 -13.21
N GLN A 92 -9.35 -13.80 -13.35
CA GLN A 92 -8.13 -14.12 -12.63
C GLN A 92 -7.99 -13.31 -11.35
N SER A 93 -8.50 -12.07 -11.33
CA SER A 93 -8.37 -11.18 -10.20
C SER A 93 -9.69 -10.44 -9.94
N LEU A 94 -9.94 -10.20 -8.65
CA LEU A 94 -11.10 -9.50 -8.11
C LEU A 94 -10.60 -8.49 -7.07
N VAL A 95 -11.18 -7.29 -7.04
CA VAL A 95 -11.02 -6.32 -5.95
C VAL A 95 -12.40 -5.82 -5.52
N PRO A 96 -12.75 -5.97 -4.23
CA PRO A 96 -13.83 -5.23 -3.59
C PRO A 96 -13.43 -3.76 -3.39
N VAL A 97 -14.35 -2.84 -3.70
CA VAL A 97 -14.14 -1.39 -3.62
C VAL A 97 -15.48 -0.70 -3.39
N ASP A 98 -15.53 0.32 -2.53
CA ASP A 98 -16.67 1.24 -2.40
C ASP A 98 -16.37 2.48 -3.25
N PHE A 99 -16.65 2.40 -4.57
CA PHE A 99 -16.20 3.44 -5.52
C PHE A 99 -17.08 4.69 -5.50
N ASP A 100 -18.33 4.57 -5.04
CA ASP A 100 -19.31 5.66 -5.00
C ASP A 100 -19.64 6.16 -3.58
N ARG A 101 -19.01 5.56 -2.55
CA ARG A 101 -19.13 5.94 -1.13
C ARG A 101 -20.55 5.82 -0.61
N ASP A 102 -21.32 4.88 -1.14
CA ASP A 102 -22.66 4.59 -0.64
C ASP A 102 -22.67 3.62 0.55
N GLY A 103 -21.50 3.02 0.85
CA GLY A 103 -21.26 2.12 1.97
C GLY A 103 -21.49 0.64 1.63
N ASP A 104 -21.93 0.32 0.42
CA ASP A 104 -22.00 -1.04 -0.09
C ASP A 104 -20.72 -1.36 -0.89
N ILE A 105 -20.15 -2.55 -0.68
CA ILE A 105 -18.93 -2.95 -1.40
C ILE A 105 -19.26 -3.45 -2.80
N ASP A 106 -18.69 -2.82 -3.83
CA ASP A 106 -18.74 -3.22 -5.23
C ASP A 106 -17.56 -4.09 -5.64
N LEU A 107 -17.63 -4.72 -6.82
CA LEU A 107 -16.61 -5.68 -7.27
C LEU A 107 -16.08 -5.36 -8.66
N PHE A 108 -14.79 -5.08 -8.75
CA PHE A 108 -14.06 -5.07 -10.01
C PHE A 108 -13.49 -6.46 -10.33
N LEU A 109 -13.76 -6.96 -11.54
CA LEU A 109 -13.36 -8.29 -12.00
C LEU A 109 -12.55 -8.20 -13.30
N GLY A 110 -11.30 -8.65 -13.24
CA GLY A 110 -10.39 -8.71 -14.37
C GLY A 110 -10.04 -10.14 -14.79
N GLY A 111 -10.06 -10.41 -16.10
CA GLY A 111 -9.69 -11.72 -16.66
C GLY A 111 -8.94 -11.61 -17.98
N TYR A 112 -8.07 -12.59 -18.27
CA TYR A 112 -7.27 -12.61 -19.50
C TYR A 112 -8.08 -12.94 -20.76
N HIS A 113 -9.15 -13.70 -20.61
CA HIS A 113 -9.93 -14.25 -21.72
C HIS A 113 -11.43 -13.97 -21.60
N THR A 114 -11.81 -13.06 -20.71
CA THR A 114 -13.17 -12.58 -20.53
C THR A 114 -13.21 -11.07 -20.52
N ASP A 115 -14.37 -10.54 -20.88
CA ASP A 115 -14.66 -9.13 -20.72
C ASP A 115 -14.55 -8.74 -19.25
N LEU A 116 -13.98 -7.57 -19.01
CA LEU A 116 -13.94 -6.92 -17.70
C LEU A 116 -15.38 -6.75 -17.18
N GLN A 117 -15.57 -6.94 -15.88
CA GLN A 117 -16.85 -6.67 -15.23
C GLN A 117 -16.63 -5.73 -14.04
N PHE A 118 -17.55 -4.79 -13.86
CA PHE A 118 -17.62 -3.98 -12.66
C PHE A 118 -19.02 -4.16 -12.10
N LEU A 119 -19.14 -4.95 -11.05
CA LEU A 119 -20.41 -5.32 -10.44
C LEU A 119 -20.73 -4.33 -9.32
N VAL A 120 -21.77 -3.54 -9.53
CA VAL A 120 -22.30 -2.63 -8.50
C VAL A 120 -23.24 -3.41 -7.59
N ASN A 121 -23.11 -3.22 -6.29
CA ASN A 121 -23.90 -3.86 -5.25
C ASN A 121 -25.21 -3.10 -5.03
N GLU A 122 -26.32 -3.65 -5.52
CA GLU A 122 -27.65 -3.07 -5.33
C GLU A 122 -28.40 -3.83 -4.22
N ASP A 123 -28.08 -3.55 -2.95
CA ASP A 123 -28.65 -4.21 -1.75
C ASP A 123 -28.39 -5.75 -1.70
N GLY A 124 -27.14 -6.18 -1.90
CA GLY A 124 -26.73 -7.59 -1.91
C GLY A 124 -27.03 -8.31 -3.24
N GLN A 125 -27.26 -7.54 -4.30
CA GLN A 125 -27.41 -8.04 -5.68
C GLN A 125 -26.42 -7.35 -6.60
N PHE A 126 -25.48 -8.12 -7.13
CA PHE A 126 -24.45 -7.61 -8.01
C PHE A 126 -24.94 -7.41 -9.46
N VAL A 127 -24.76 -6.22 -10.01
CA VAL A 127 -25.13 -5.85 -11.39
C VAL A 127 -23.94 -5.28 -12.14
N ASN A 128 -23.57 -5.87 -13.28
CA ASN A 128 -22.46 -5.36 -14.08
C ASN A 128 -22.81 -4.00 -14.73
N ARG A 129 -22.08 -2.95 -14.36
CA ARG A 129 -22.23 -1.56 -14.82
C ARG A 129 -20.99 -1.00 -15.53
N ALA A 130 -19.94 -1.79 -15.78
CA ALA A 130 -18.68 -1.30 -16.36
C ALA A 130 -18.86 -0.36 -17.57
N ALA A 131 -19.69 -0.75 -18.55
CA ALA A 131 -19.95 0.07 -19.74
C ALA A 131 -20.78 1.34 -19.46
N GLU A 132 -21.65 1.31 -18.43
CA GLU A 132 -22.43 2.48 -17.99
C GLU A 132 -21.54 3.49 -17.27
N LEU A 133 -20.53 3.00 -16.54
CA LEU A 133 -19.53 3.77 -15.82
C LEU A 133 -18.39 4.28 -16.73
N GLY A 134 -18.40 3.99 -18.04
CA GLY A 134 -17.41 4.52 -18.97
C GLY A 134 -16.09 3.75 -19.05
N ILE A 135 -16.00 2.56 -18.44
CA ILE A 135 -14.83 1.68 -18.52
C ILE A 135 -14.88 0.84 -19.80
N ASP A 136 -13.72 0.66 -20.44
CA ASP A 136 -13.56 -0.23 -21.59
C ASP A 136 -13.66 -1.71 -21.18
N VAL A 137 -14.63 -2.42 -21.76
CA VAL A 137 -14.96 -3.82 -21.40
C VAL A 137 -14.41 -4.85 -22.39
N ASP A 138 -13.98 -4.44 -23.58
CA ASP A 138 -13.73 -5.34 -24.72
C ASP A 138 -12.30 -5.92 -24.76
N ASN A 139 -11.56 -5.87 -23.65
CA ASN A 139 -10.18 -6.33 -23.60
C ASN A 139 -9.83 -7.05 -22.29
N GLY A 140 -8.95 -8.04 -22.41
CA GLY A 140 -8.50 -8.83 -21.27
C GLY A 140 -7.64 -7.98 -20.33
N VAL A 141 -7.89 -8.13 -19.04
CA VAL A 141 -7.17 -7.47 -17.96
C VAL A 141 -6.02 -8.37 -17.49
N ARG A 142 -4.82 -7.82 -17.43
CA ARG A 142 -3.64 -8.47 -16.84
C ARG A 142 -3.43 -8.07 -15.40
N ASP A 143 -3.56 -6.78 -15.14
CA ASP A 143 -3.36 -6.19 -13.84
C ASP A 143 -4.14 -4.88 -13.72
N TYR A 144 -4.30 -4.37 -12.52
CA TYR A 144 -4.97 -3.11 -12.25
C TYR A 144 -4.69 -2.70 -10.81
N PHE A 145 -4.92 -1.42 -10.52
CA PHE A 145 -4.91 -0.92 -9.16
C PHE A 145 -5.92 0.21 -9.01
N TRP A 146 -6.40 0.42 -7.79
CA TRP A 146 -7.17 1.57 -7.41
C TRP A 146 -6.42 2.38 -6.37
N LEU A 147 -6.56 3.69 -6.46
CA LEU A 147 -6.07 4.64 -5.46
C LEU A 147 -6.52 6.04 -5.84
N ASP A 148 -6.60 6.93 -4.87
CA ASP A 148 -6.80 8.36 -5.12
C ASP A 148 -5.53 8.96 -5.76
N LEU A 149 -5.54 9.17 -7.08
CA LEU A 149 -4.33 9.60 -7.83
C LEU A 149 -4.11 11.09 -7.81
N ASP A 150 -5.17 11.86 -7.56
CA ASP A 150 -5.15 13.32 -7.61
C ASP A 150 -5.43 14.01 -6.26
N GLY A 151 -5.68 13.22 -5.22
CA GLY A 151 -5.89 13.67 -3.86
C GLY A 151 -7.27 14.29 -3.65
N ASP A 152 -8.25 13.98 -4.50
CA ASP A 152 -9.63 14.48 -4.40
C ASP A 152 -10.51 13.65 -3.45
N GLY A 153 -9.92 12.59 -2.89
CA GLY A 153 -10.52 11.65 -1.98
C GLY A 153 -11.24 10.49 -2.69
N TRP A 154 -11.40 10.47 -4.00
CA TRP A 154 -12.09 9.38 -4.71
C TRP A 154 -11.09 8.40 -5.28
N VAL A 155 -11.33 7.10 -5.07
CA VAL A 155 -10.46 6.07 -5.63
C VAL A 155 -10.59 6.04 -7.14
N ASP A 156 -9.48 6.32 -7.82
CA ASP A 156 -9.32 6.20 -9.26
C ASP A 156 -8.92 4.78 -9.66
N LEU A 157 -8.78 4.52 -10.95
CA LEU A 157 -8.52 3.18 -11.48
C LEU A 157 -7.47 3.21 -12.60
N MET A 158 -6.38 2.47 -12.43
CA MET A 158 -5.49 2.11 -13.53
C MET A 158 -5.67 0.64 -13.91
N ILE A 159 -5.78 0.36 -15.22
CA ILE A 159 -5.91 -1.00 -15.73
C ILE A 159 -4.79 -1.28 -16.72
N GLN A 160 -4.02 -2.34 -16.49
CA GLN A 160 -3.18 -2.97 -17.51
C GLN A 160 -4.01 -4.00 -18.27
N PHE A 161 -4.39 -3.65 -19.49
CA PHE A 161 -4.91 -4.60 -20.45
C PHE A 161 -3.76 -5.40 -21.09
N ILE A 162 -4.09 -6.42 -21.89
CA ILE A 162 -3.07 -7.25 -22.57
C ILE A 162 -2.14 -6.43 -23.46
N ASP A 163 -2.66 -5.41 -24.15
CA ASP A 163 -1.95 -4.67 -25.19
C ASP A 163 -1.64 -3.20 -24.82
N TYR A 164 -2.22 -2.66 -23.77
CA TYR A 164 -2.02 -1.28 -23.33
C TYR A 164 -2.44 -1.15 -21.87
N TRP A 165 -2.18 0.00 -21.26
CA TRP A 165 -2.80 0.38 -20.00
C TRP A 165 -3.68 1.61 -20.20
N ALA A 166 -4.64 1.80 -19.30
CA ALA A 166 -5.46 2.99 -19.22
C ALA A 166 -5.56 3.48 -17.77
N LEU A 167 -5.63 4.80 -17.61
CA LEU A 167 -5.82 5.48 -16.33
C LEU A 167 -7.17 6.19 -16.37
N TYR A 168 -7.99 5.95 -15.35
CA TYR A 168 -9.36 6.41 -15.25
C TYR A 168 -9.54 7.20 -13.96
N HIS A 169 -9.97 8.46 -14.10
CA HIS A 169 -10.37 9.29 -12.98
C HIS A 169 -11.82 8.97 -12.57
N ASN A 170 -12.10 8.83 -11.28
CA ASN A 170 -13.43 8.61 -10.74
C ASN A 170 -14.19 9.94 -10.62
N ASP A 171 -15.27 10.09 -11.38
CA ASP A 171 -16.11 11.28 -11.39
C ASP A 171 -17.09 11.31 -10.19
N GLU A 172 -16.55 11.26 -8.96
CA GLU A 172 -17.31 11.28 -7.69
C GLU A 172 -18.39 10.19 -7.60
N GLY A 173 -18.07 8.95 -8.00
CA GLY A 173 -19.00 7.81 -8.03
C GLY A 173 -19.98 7.81 -9.21
N ALA A 174 -19.99 8.84 -10.05
CA ALA A 174 -20.89 8.89 -11.21
C ALA A 174 -20.40 8.04 -12.40
N GLY A 175 -19.13 7.67 -12.43
CA GLY A 175 -18.47 6.96 -13.50
C GLY A 175 -16.97 7.28 -13.57
N PHE A 176 -16.34 6.92 -14.68
CA PHE A 176 -14.92 7.05 -14.91
C PHE A 176 -14.61 7.81 -16.20
N THR A 177 -13.63 8.72 -16.12
CA THR A 177 -13.09 9.46 -17.26
C THR A 177 -11.67 8.98 -17.57
N ASP A 178 -11.43 8.52 -18.80
CA ASP A 178 -10.09 8.13 -19.27
C ASP A 178 -9.15 9.36 -19.35
N ILE A 179 -8.16 9.39 -18.46
CA ILE A 179 -7.10 10.40 -18.34
C ILE A 179 -5.72 9.86 -18.74
N THR A 180 -5.66 8.68 -19.38
CA THR A 180 -4.41 8.06 -19.89
C THR A 180 -3.58 9.06 -20.69
N GLN A 181 -4.24 9.88 -21.52
CA GLN A 181 -3.59 10.94 -22.27
C GLN A 181 -3.27 12.14 -21.36
N GLY A 182 -2.10 12.13 -20.74
CA GLY A 182 -1.64 13.23 -19.90
C GLY A 182 -0.81 12.78 -18.71
N SER A 183 -0.94 11.51 -18.33
CA SER A 183 -0.28 10.94 -17.15
C SER A 183 1.25 10.90 -17.23
N GLY A 184 1.87 11.18 -18.37
CA GLY A 184 3.34 11.12 -18.50
C GLY A 184 3.92 9.70 -18.63
N ILE A 185 3.15 8.65 -18.30
CA ILE A 185 3.53 7.27 -18.55
C ILE A 185 3.44 6.99 -20.06
N PRO A 186 4.46 6.41 -20.71
CA PRO A 186 4.37 5.97 -22.08
C PRO A 186 3.56 4.67 -22.21
N ASN A 187 2.79 4.54 -23.28
CA ASN A 187 2.15 3.26 -23.60
C ASN A 187 3.19 2.27 -24.17
N THR A 188 3.83 1.51 -23.29
CA THR A 188 4.72 0.41 -23.62
C THR A 188 3.94 -0.89 -23.49
N HIS A 189 3.67 -1.57 -24.60
CA HIS A 189 2.81 -2.76 -24.69
C HIS A 189 3.43 -4.03 -24.05
N ASP A 190 4.24 -3.89 -23.00
CA ASP A 190 5.18 -4.93 -22.54
C ASP A 190 5.41 -4.89 -21.02
N ASN A 191 4.39 -4.46 -20.28
CA ASN A 191 4.43 -4.41 -18.81
C ASN A 191 3.85 -5.71 -18.25
N ALA A 192 4.34 -6.09 -17.09
CA ALA A 192 3.87 -7.25 -16.35
C ALA A 192 2.91 -6.81 -15.25
N ASN A 193 3.24 -7.09 -13.99
CA ASN A 193 2.48 -6.64 -12.82
C ASN A 193 3.06 -5.36 -12.24
N PHE A 194 2.22 -4.46 -11.76
CA PHE A 194 2.65 -3.23 -11.10
C PHE A 194 2.90 -3.47 -9.60
N ALA A 195 3.65 -2.56 -8.98
CA ALA A 195 3.65 -2.41 -7.52
C ALA A 195 3.57 -0.91 -7.19
N LEU A 196 2.81 -0.59 -6.16
CA LEU A 196 2.56 0.77 -5.73
C LEU A 196 3.15 1.04 -4.35
N GLY A 197 3.69 2.24 -4.16
CA GLY A 197 4.11 2.72 -2.85
C GLY A 197 4.43 4.21 -2.90
N ASP A 198 3.99 4.97 -1.90
CA ASP A 198 4.41 6.35 -1.66
C ASP A 198 5.87 6.33 -1.16
N PHE A 199 6.83 6.36 -2.09
CA PHE A 199 8.23 6.07 -1.75
C PHE A 199 8.89 7.22 -1.01
N ASP A 200 8.44 8.47 -1.22
CA ASP A 200 9.02 9.65 -0.58
C ASP A 200 8.16 10.28 0.52
N LEU A 201 7.03 9.65 0.84
CA LEU A 201 6.11 10.00 1.91
C LEU A 201 5.41 11.35 1.70
N ASP A 202 5.32 11.79 0.45
CA ASP A 202 4.64 13.03 0.07
C ASP A 202 3.11 12.85 -0.03
N GLY A 203 2.66 11.60 -0.12
CA GLY A 203 1.25 11.22 -0.13
C GLY A 203 0.70 10.92 -1.52
N ASP A 204 1.52 11.02 -2.57
CA ASP A 204 1.16 10.61 -3.91
C ASP A 204 1.74 9.19 -4.17
N MET A 205 0.92 8.23 -4.59
CA MET A 205 1.40 6.86 -4.80
C MET A 205 2.26 6.74 -6.06
N ASP A 206 3.43 6.14 -5.92
CA ASP A 206 4.37 5.92 -7.03
C ASP A 206 4.25 4.51 -7.59
N ILE A 207 4.69 4.35 -8.85
CA ILE A 207 4.50 3.09 -9.60
C ILE A 207 5.86 2.48 -9.95
N PHE A 208 6.13 1.31 -9.37
CA PHE A 208 7.10 0.39 -9.94
C PHE A 208 6.42 -0.47 -11.03
N MET A 209 7.03 -0.48 -12.21
CA MET A 209 6.45 -1.01 -13.43
C MET A 209 7.42 -2.01 -14.09
N PRO A 210 7.45 -3.26 -13.58
CA PRO A 210 8.12 -4.39 -14.19
C PRO A 210 7.76 -4.60 -15.65
N ARG A 211 8.75 -5.05 -16.43
CA ARG A 211 8.56 -5.35 -17.85
C ARG A 211 8.83 -6.80 -18.17
N ILE A 212 8.00 -7.36 -19.05
CA ILE A 212 8.15 -8.73 -19.55
C ILE A 212 9.46 -8.86 -20.36
N SER A 213 9.91 -7.77 -20.99
CA SER A 213 11.20 -7.74 -21.65
C SER A 213 11.93 -6.40 -21.54
N GLY A 214 13.18 -6.47 -21.09
CA GLY A 214 14.04 -5.30 -20.88
C GLY A 214 13.95 -4.77 -19.46
N SER A 215 14.51 -3.57 -19.23
CA SER A 215 14.56 -2.98 -17.90
C SER A 215 13.19 -2.48 -17.43
N ASP A 216 12.96 -2.63 -16.14
CA ASP A 216 11.78 -2.11 -15.44
C ASP A 216 11.82 -0.58 -15.36
N TYR A 217 10.69 0.02 -14.99
CA TYR A 217 10.56 1.45 -14.76
C TYR A 217 10.07 1.74 -13.34
N PHE A 218 10.45 2.92 -12.83
CA PHE A 218 9.88 3.50 -11.64
C PHE A 218 9.42 4.92 -11.95
N TYR A 219 8.13 5.16 -11.77
CA TYR A 219 7.45 6.41 -12.06
C TYR A 219 7.04 7.06 -10.74
N ARG A 220 7.59 8.24 -10.47
CA ARG A 220 7.09 9.06 -9.37
C ARG A 220 5.84 9.81 -9.78
N ASN A 221 4.82 9.82 -8.94
CA ASN A 221 3.65 10.68 -9.10
C ASN A 221 3.99 12.07 -8.55
N ASP A 222 4.04 13.10 -9.40
CA ASP A 222 4.22 14.49 -8.96
C ASP A 222 2.84 15.16 -8.66
N GLY A 223 1.83 14.34 -8.34
CA GLY A 223 0.43 14.70 -8.08
C GLY A 223 -0.46 14.77 -9.33
N ASN A 224 -1.78 14.73 -9.11
CA ASN A 224 -2.83 14.78 -10.15
C ASN A 224 -2.70 13.68 -11.23
N GLY A 225 -2.23 12.49 -10.85
CA GLY A 225 -1.95 11.39 -11.77
C GLY A 225 -0.90 11.72 -12.84
N VAL A 226 0.02 12.65 -12.58
CA VAL A 226 1.11 13.02 -13.50
C VAL A 226 2.43 12.39 -13.06
N PHE A 227 2.88 11.43 -13.86
CA PHE A 227 4.02 10.59 -13.57
C PHE A 227 5.29 11.00 -14.32
N VAL A 228 6.43 10.88 -13.62
CA VAL A 228 7.77 11.13 -14.16
C VAL A 228 8.62 9.88 -13.99
N ASP A 229 9.24 9.40 -15.08
CA ASP A 229 10.24 8.33 -15.01
C ASP A 229 11.47 8.82 -14.25
N VAL A 230 11.65 8.29 -13.04
CA VAL A 230 12.80 8.57 -12.17
C VAL A 230 13.67 7.32 -11.93
N THR A 231 13.45 6.24 -12.70
CA THR A 231 14.11 4.93 -12.56
C THR A 231 15.62 5.03 -12.30
N ALA A 232 16.32 5.82 -13.11
CA ALA A 232 17.77 5.99 -12.97
C ALA A 232 18.18 6.92 -11.82
N ALA A 233 17.34 7.86 -11.44
CA ALA A 233 17.59 8.79 -10.33
C ALA A 233 17.48 8.07 -8.99
N VAL A 234 16.53 7.14 -8.86
CA VAL A 234 16.30 6.36 -7.64
C VAL A 234 17.11 5.07 -7.55
N GLY A 235 18.05 4.82 -8.48
CA GLY A 235 18.96 3.68 -8.38
C GLY A 235 18.44 2.34 -8.93
N LEU A 236 17.25 2.30 -9.52
CA LEU A 236 16.64 1.09 -10.09
C LEU A 236 17.01 0.86 -11.58
N ALA A 237 17.99 1.58 -12.12
CA ALA A 237 18.39 1.42 -13.52
C ALA A 237 18.95 0.02 -13.79
N GLY A 238 18.23 -0.73 -14.63
CA GLY A 238 18.68 -2.04 -15.12
C GLY A 238 18.21 -3.23 -14.29
N THR A 239 17.28 -3.03 -13.35
CA THR A 239 16.52 -4.12 -12.73
C THR A 239 15.76 -4.92 -13.80
N LEU A 240 15.53 -6.21 -13.51
CA LEU A 240 14.86 -7.18 -14.38
C LEU A 240 14.00 -8.08 -13.50
N THR A 241 12.84 -7.58 -13.07
CA THR A 241 11.95 -8.28 -12.14
C THR A 241 11.04 -9.30 -12.84
N ASP A 242 10.75 -9.10 -14.13
CA ASP A 242 9.69 -9.75 -14.90
C ASP A 242 8.29 -9.57 -14.29
N ALA A 243 8.00 -9.99 -13.04
CA ALA A 243 6.73 -9.77 -12.32
C ALA A 243 6.86 -10.00 -10.79
N GLY A 244 5.83 -9.65 -10.01
CA GLY A 244 5.71 -10.06 -8.61
C GLY A 244 6.44 -9.18 -7.58
N SER A 245 6.58 -7.88 -7.81
CA SER A 245 7.15 -6.95 -6.82
C SER A 245 6.14 -6.53 -5.75
N MET A 246 6.63 -6.08 -4.59
CA MET A 246 5.82 -5.54 -3.49
C MET A 246 6.59 -4.43 -2.76
N PHE A 247 5.87 -3.38 -2.32
CA PHE A 247 6.40 -2.38 -1.39
C PHE A 247 6.06 -2.75 0.05
N VAL A 248 7.02 -2.59 0.96
CA VAL A 248 6.90 -2.92 2.40
C VAL A 248 8.06 -2.25 3.14
N ASP A 249 7.83 -1.71 4.33
CA ASP A 249 8.91 -1.16 5.18
C ASP A 249 9.67 -2.29 5.90
N ILE A 250 10.62 -2.93 5.21
CA ILE A 250 11.33 -4.12 5.72
C ILE A 250 12.23 -3.75 6.90
N ASN A 251 12.75 -2.53 6.92
CA ASN A 251 13.75 -2.10 7.89
C ASN A 251 13.18 -1.25 9.05
N ASN A 252 11.86 -1.01 9.05
CA ASN A 252 11.12 -0.21 10.03
C ASN A 252 11.62 1.25 10.14
N ASP A 253 12.05 1.86 9.03
CA ASP A 253 12.47 3.27 8.99
C ASP A 253 11.38 4.24 8.52
N LYS A 254 10.17 3.71 8.28
CA LYS A 254 8.93 4.34 7.79
C LYS A 254 8.84 4.50 6.27
N TYR A 255 9.92 4.28 5.52
CA TYR A 255 9.91 4.44 4.07
C TYR A 255 9.69 3.08 3.40
N PRO A 256 8.71 2.95 2.49
CA PRO A 256 8.48 1.68 1.82
C PRO A 256 9.72 1.21 1.03
N ASP A 257 10.23 0.04 1.38
CA ASP A 257 11.27 -0.69 0.65
C ASP A 257 10.62 -1.53 -0.46
N LEU A 258 11.41 -1.97 -1.44
CA LEU A 258 10.94 -2.78 -2.56
C LEU A 258 11.52 -4.20 -2.47
N ILE A 259 10.65 -5.21 -2.43
CA ILE A 259 11.01 -6.62 -2.57
C ILE A 259 10.51 -7.16 -3.91
N MET A 260 11.35 -7.97 -4.57
CA MET A 260 11.04 -8.55 -5.87
C MET A 260 11.74 -9.89 -6.08
N PRO A 261 11.23 -10.77 -6.96
CA PRO A 261 11.94 -11.99 -7.34
C PRO A 261 13.29 -11.65 -7.99
N GLY A 262 14.34 -12.38 -7.60
CA GLY A 262 15.70 -12.24 -8.15
C GLY A 262 16.27 -13.57 -8.66
N ASP A 263 17.51 -13.56 -9.14
CA ASP A 263 18.21 -14.78 -9.59
C ASP A 263 18.77 -15.55 -8.38
N GLY A 264 18.08 -16.62 -7.99
CA GLY A 264 18.51 -17.52 -6.91
C GLY A 264 18.15 -17.05 -5.48
N SER A 265 17.49 -15.90 -5.34
CA SER A 265 17.00 -15.32 -4.07
C SER A 265 15.96 -14.23 -4.34
N HIS A 266 15.51 -13.55 -3.29
CA HIS A 266 14.67 -12.36 -3.36
C HIS A 266 15.56 -11.12 -3.36
N ASP A 267 15.38 -10.25 -4.35
CA ASP A 267 16.05 -8.96 -4.36
C ASP A 267 15.27 -7.98 -3.47
N VAL A 268 15.99 -7.37 -2.52
CA VAL A 268 15.46 -6.35 -1.62
C VAL A 268 16.21 -5.04 -1.88
N TYR A 269 15.46 -3.96 -2.01
CA TYR A 269 15.95 -2.61 -2.25
C TYR A 269 15.47 -1.71 -1.12
N LEU A 270 16.39 -1.30 -0.25
CA LEU A 270 16.05 -0.46 0.90
C LEU A 270 15.96 1.01 0.46
N ASN A 271 14.84 1.65 0.76
CA ASN A 271 14.57 3.04 0.49
C ASN A 271 15.38 3.93 1.43
N GLN A 272 16.16 4.84 0.87
CA GLN A 272 17.00 5.75 1.62
C GLN A 272 16.29 7.09 1.81
N ASN A 273 15.34 7.09 2.74
CA ASN A 273 14.60 8.28 3.17
C ASN A 273 13.82 9.01 2.07
N GLY A 274 13.27 8.29 1.09
CA GLY A 274 12.52 8.88 -0.02
C GLY A 274 13.40 9.53 -1.08
N GLU A 275 14.70 9.23 -1.12
CA GLU A 275 15.60 9.79 -2.13
C GLU A 275 15.96 8.78 -3.22
N TYR A 276 16.31 7.55 -2.84
CA TYR A 276 16.73 6.49 -3.76
C TYR A 276 16.69 5.12 -3.07
N PHE A 277 16.75 4.05 -3.86
CA PHE A 277 16.86 2.68 -3.41
C PHE A 277 18.31 2.17 -3.43
N GLU A 278 18.69 1.41 -2.41
CA GLU A 278 19.96 0.69 -2.35
C GLU A 278 19.73 -0.80 -2.17
N GLN A 279 20.29 -1.63 -3.06
CA GLN A 279 20.12 -3.08 -3.00
C GLN A 279 20.75 -3.66 -1.73
N ALA A 280 19.96 -4.40 -0.97
CA ALA A 280 20.38 -5.13 0.22
C ALA A 280 21.15 -6.41 -0.11
N ARG A 281 21.85 -6.92 0.89
CA ARG A 281 22.40 -8.28 0.91
C ARG A 281 21.43 -9.15 1.69
N VAL A 282 20.71 -9.99 0.97
CA VAL A 282 19.74 -10.91 1.54
C VAL A 282 20.44 -12.21 1.95
N HIS A 283 20.15 -12.70 3.16
CA HIS A 283 20.71 -13.93 3.72
C HIS A 283 19.57 -14.88 4.12
N GLY A 284 19.70 -16.17 3.81
CA GLY A 284 18.77 -17.21 4.28
C GLY A 284 17.44 -17.30 3.55
N ALA A 285 17.23 -16.48 2.53
CA ALA A 285 16.12 -16.54 1.58
C ALA A 285 16.58 -17.06 0.21
N ASP A 286 17.40 -18.11 0.21
CA ASP A 286 17.83 -18.77 -1.03
C ASP A 286 16.58 -19.38 -1.71
N ALA A 287 16.39 -19.09 -2.99
CA ALA A 287 15.25 -19.55 -3.77
C ALA A 287 15.74 -20.25 -5.05
N ASP A 288 15.25 -21.45 -5.36
CA ASP A 288 15.52 -22.09 -6.66
C ASP A 288 14.48 -21.65 -7.68
N PHE A 289 14.50 -20.35 -8.00
CA PHE A 289 13.80 -19.82 -9.17
C PHE A 289 14.50 -20.38 -10.42
N GLN A 290 14.11 -21.57 -10.86
CA GLN A 290 14.56 -22.10 -12.15
C GLN A 290 14.21 -21.04 -13.22
N ALA A 291 15.24 -20.37 -13.78
CA ALA A 291 15.12 -19.25 -14.72
C ALA A 291 13.93 -19.41 -15.66
N MET A 292 12.94 -18.53 -15.50
CA MET A 292 11.68 -18.64 -16.22
C MET A 292 11.87 -18.11 -17.64
N ASP A 293 11.48 -18.90 -18.63
CA ASP A 293 11.30 -18.42 -20.01
C ASP A 293 9.94 -17.68 -20.17
N TRP A 294 9.22 -17.38 -19.07
CA TRP A 294 7.85 -16.83 -19.07
C TRP A 294 7.50 -16.04 -17.78
N PRO A 295 6.70 -14.95 -17.86
CA PRO A 295 6.59 -13.93 -16.79
C PRO A 295 5.51 -14.28 -15.75
N TRP A 296 5.82 -15.18 -14.81
CA TRP A 296 4.97 -15.39 -13.63
C TRP A 296 5.88 -15.26 -12.40
N GLY A 297 5.97 -14.06 -11.85
CA GLY A 297 6.82 -13.76 -10.69
C GLY A 297 6.25 -14.30 -9.38
N ALA A 298 7.04 -14.30 -8.31
CA ALA A 298 6.55 -14.76 -7.00
C ALA A 298 5.38 -13.91 -6.51
N HIS A 299 4.43 -14.54 -5.82
CA HIS A 299 3.36 -13.84 -5.11
C HIS A 299 3.73 -13.73 -3.64
N TYR A 300 3.81 -12.51 -3.14
CA TYR A 300 4.13 -12.22 -1.74
C TYR A 300 2.85 -11.92 -0.97
N ALA A 301 2.84 -12.30 0.30
CA ALA A 301 2.01 -11.69 1.33
C ALA A 301 2.95 -11.28 2.47
N ALA A 302 2.87 -10.03 2.91
CA ALA A 302 3.66 -9.51 4.02
C ALA A 302 2.79 -9.33 5.27
N GLY A 303 3.36 -9.59 6.43
CA GLY A 303 2.71 -9.38 7.72
C GLY A 303 3.63 -9.77 8.87
N ASP A 304 3.53 -9.07 9.99
CA ASP A 304 4.22 -9.42 11.24
C ASP A 304 3.39 -10.49 11.97
N TYR A 305 3.66 -11.77 11.71
CA TYR A 305 2.80 -12.87 12.20
C TYR A 305 3.09 -13.21 13.68
N ASP A 306 4.30 -12.95 14.18
CA ASP A 306 4.68 -13.24 15.56
C ASP A 306 4.78 -12.00 16.47
N LEU A 307 4.40 -10.83 15.92
CA LEU A 307 4.33 -9.54 16.62
C LEU A 307 5.68 -9.13 17.20
N ASP A 308 6.76 -9.39 16.47
CA ASP A 308 8.11 -9.03 16.87
C ASP A 308 8.58 -7.67 16.31
N GLY A 309 7.76 -7.07 15.45
CA GLY A 309 7.96 -5.77 14.84
C GLY A 309 8.60 -5.82 13.46
N ASP A 310 9.13 -6.96 13.00
CA ASP A 310 9.68 -7.09 11.65
C ASP A 310 8.63 -7.74 10.71
N PHE A 311 8.55 -7.30 9.45
CA PHE A 311 7.64 -7.92 8.48
C PHE A 311 8.15 -9.30 8.03
N ASP A 312 7.26 -10.28 8.06
CA ASP A 312 7.50 -11.61 7.52
C ASP A 312 6.75 -11.84 6.21
N PHE A 313 7.20 -12.84 5.44
CA PHE A 313 6.69 -13.05 4.09
C PHE A 313 6.28 -14.48 3.84
N MET A 314 5.04 -14.68 3.40
CA MET A 314 4.68 -15.89 2.67
C MET A 314 4.93 -15.66 1.18
N VAL A 315 5.75 -16.51 0.59
CA VAL A 315 6.09 -16.49 -0.83
C VAL A 315 5.51 -17.74 -1.49
N VAL A 316 4.63 -17.53 -2.45
CA VAL A 316 4.15 -18.60 -3.33
C VAL A 316 4.81 -18.46 -4.69
N CYS A 317 5.51 -19.52 -5.10
CA CYS A 317 6.17 -19.58 -6.40
C CYS A 317 5.19 -20.09 -7.45
N PRO A 318 4.99 -19.40 -8.59
CA PRO A 318 4.04 -19.88 -9.59
C PRO A 318 4.46 -21.22 -10.19
N GLY A 319 3.58 -22.20 -10.00
CA GLY A 319 3.73 -23.56 -10.52
C GLY A 319 2.78 -23.82 -11.70
N GLY A 320 3.22 -23.54 -12.93
CA GLY A 320 2.41 -23.87 -14.11
C GLY A 320 2.05 -25.36 -14.17
N THR A 321 0.88 -25.69 -14.72
CA THR A 321 0.38 -27.09 -14.82
C THR A 321 1.42 -28.03 -15.49
N GLY A 322 2.10 -28.83 -14.65
CA GLY A 322 3.04 -29.86 -15.11
C GLY A 322 4.52 -29.46 -15.14
N MET A 323 4.88 -28.31 -14.58
CA MET A 323 6.27 -27.94 -14.34
C MET A 323 6.58 -28.01 -12.84
N LEU A 324 7.69 -28.65 -12.48
CA LEU A 324 8.18 -28.71 -11.10
C LEU A 324 8.93 -27.41 -10.83
N HIS A 325 8.48 -26.62 -9.86
CA HIS A 325 9.08 -25.34 -9.50
C HIS A 325 9.45 -25.29 -8.02
N GLY A 326 10.21 -24.27 -7.63
CA GLY A 326 10.72 -24.07 -6.28
C GLY A 326 9.63 -24.22 -5.21
N GLU A 327 10.04 -24.63 -4.02
CA GLU A 327 9.12 -24.76 -2.89
C GLU A 327 8.64 -23.37 -2.46
N ASN A 328 7.36 -23.27 -2.08
CA ASN A 328 6.84 -22.10 -1.38
C ASN A 328 7.67 -21.84 -0.13
N GLN A 329 7.87 -20.57 0.22
CA GLN A 329 8.74 -20.17 1.33
C GLN A 329 7.95 -19.34 2.33
N PHE A 330 8.33 -19.47 3.60
CA PHE A 330 7.85 -18.58 4.66
C PHE A 330 9.09 -17.93 5.25
N LEU A 331 9.39 -16.72 4.81
CA LEU A 331 10.58 -15.97 5.19
C LEU A 331 10.25 -15.21 6.47
N ARG A 332 10.70 -15.73 7.62
CA ARG A 332 10.69 -14.94 8.85
C ARG A 332 11.87 -13.97 8.82
N CYS A 333 11.64 -12.68 8.98
CA CYS A 333 12.70 -11.70 9.17
C CYS A 333 13.31 -11.90 10.56
N ASP A 334 14.62 -12.15 10.62
CA ASP A 334 15.32 -12.32 11.91
C ASP A 334 15.98 -11.01 12.38
N SER A 335 16.36 -10.14 11.43
CA SER A 335 16.89 -8.80 11.68
C SER A 335 17.27 -8.07 10.39
N VAL A 336 17.23 -6.74 10.44
CA VAL A 336 17.88 -5.85 9.47
C VAL A 336 19.02 -5.08 10.13
N SER A 337 20.19 -5.05 9.50
CA SER A 337 21.36 -4.30 9.99
C SER A 337 22.08 -3.57 8.87
N GLY A 338 21.75 -2.29 8.70
CA GLY A 338 22.19 -1.54 7.53
C GLY A 338 21.60 -2.18 6.28
N LEU A 339 22.46 -2.57 5.33
CA LEU A 339 22.04 -3.23 4.09
C LEU A 339 21.99 -4.75 4.19
N ASP A 340 22.29 -5.35 5.34
CA ASP A 340 22.22 -6.81 5.50
C ASP A 340 20.84 -7.17 6.10
N VAL A 341 20.04 -7.94 5.35
CA VAL A 341 18.71 -8.43 5.72
C VAL A 341 18.79 -9.94 5.92
N TYR A 342 18.39 -10.43 7.09
CA TYR A 342 18.48 -11.84 7.46
C TYR A 342 17.10 -12.45 7.56
N PHE A 343 16.85 -13.48 6.76
CA PHE A 343 15.65 -14.31 6.84
C PHE A 343 15.99 -15.73 7.30
N THR A 344 15.00 -16.39 7.89
CA THR A 344 14.95 -17.85 8.03
C THR A 344 13.71 -18.38 7.29
N ASP A 345 13.91 -19.26 6.31
CA ASP A 345 12.79 -19.98 5.68
C ASP A 345 12.23 -21.06 6.62
N MET A 346 11.02 -20.79 7.12
CA MET A 346 10.29 -21.64 8.05
C MET A 346 9.38 -22.65 7.35
N ALA A 347 9.09 -22.48 6.05
CA ALA A 347 8.12 -23.31 5.34
C ALA A 347 8.42 -24.82 5.43
N PRO A 348 9.67 -25.32 5.33
CA PRO A 348 9.98 -26.74 5.46
C PRO A 348 9.72 -27.31 6.87
N GLN A 349 9.89 -26.49 7.91
CA GLN A 349 9.61 -26.90 9.29
C GLN A 349 8.09 -26.99 9.54
N TRP A 350 7.35 -26.15 8.82
CA TRP A 350 5.93 -25.88 9.01
C TRP A 350 5.02 -26.66 8.03
N GLY A 351 5.60 -27.21 6.97
CA GLY A 351 4.85 -27.92 5.93
C GLY A 351 4.09 -26.97 4.99
N LEU A 352 4.54 -25.71 4.88
CA LEU A 352 4.03 -24.72 3.93
C LEU A 352 4.79 -24.74 2.60
N ASN A 353 5.82 -25.59 2.49
CA ASN A 353 6.74 -25.67 1.35
C ASN A 353 6.20 -26.53 0.18
N SER A 354 4.90 -26.43 -0.11
CA SER A 354 4.32 -27.08 -1.29
C SER A 354 4.90 -26.46 -2.57
N MET A 355 4.86 -27.21 -3.68
CA MET A 355 5.27 -26.72 -5.01
C MET A 355 4.05 -26.35 -5.87
N ASP A 356 2.89 -26.16 -5.24
CA ASP A 356 1.65 -25.86 -5.92
C ASP A 356 1.51 -24.35 -6.10
N ASP A 357 1.04 -23.94 -7.27
CA ASP A 357 0.68 -22.55 -7.58
C ASP A 357 -0.45 -22.05 -6.69
N GLY A 358 -0.39 -20.77 -6.35
CA GLY A 358 -1.37 -20.13 -5.50
C GLY A 358 -1.11 -18.67 -5.20
N LEU A 359 -2.01 -18.11 -4.39
CA LEU A 359 -1.95 -16.73 -3.92
C LEU A 359 -2.05 -16.74 -2.38
N PRO A 360 -1.01 -16.24 -1.67
CA PRO A 360 -1.04 -16.12 -0.22
C PRO A 360 -1.68 -14.80 0.20
N ARG A 361 -2.38 -14.77 1.33
CA ARG A 361 -2.86 -13.54 2.00
C ARG A 361 -2.87 -13.74 3.51
N PHE A 362 -2.46 -12.71 4.26
CA PHE A 362 -2.60 -12.66 5.72
C PHE A 362 -3.84 -11.88 6.14
N ALA A 363 -4.63 -12.38 7.09
CA ALA A 363 -5.81 -11.71 7.65
C ALA A 363 -6.07 -12.20 9.08
N ASP A 364 -6.61 -11.37 9.97
CA ASP A 364 -7.16 -11.79 11.26
C ASP A 364 -8.63 -12.20 11.05
N TYR A 365 -8.89 -13.48 10.72
CA TYR A 365 -10.23 -13.88 10.26
C TYR A 365 -11.22 -14.12 11.40
N ASP A 366 -10.74 -14.35 12.63
CA ASP A 366 -11.56 -14.64 13.80
C ASP A 366 -11.52 -13.52 14.86
N ASN A 367 -10.94 -12.37 14.50
CA ASN A 367 -10.85 -11.18 15.33
C ASN A 367 -10.12 -11.44 16.66
N ASP A 368 -9.17 -12.39 16.67
CA ASP A 368 -8.31 -12.68 17.82
C ASP A 368 -7.02 -11.85 17.82
N GLY A 369 -6.74 -11.19 16.70
CA GLY A 369 -5.66 -10.23 16.44
C GLY A 369 -4.26 -10.83 16.24
N ASP A 370 -4.16 -12.14 16.00
CA ASP A 370 -3.01 -12.74 15.34
C ASP A 370 -3.28 -12.78 13.82
N LEU A 371 -2.27 -12.53 12.98
CA LEU A 371 -2.45 -12.65 11.52
C LEU A 371 -2.48 -14.12 11.09
N ASP A 372 -3.60 -14.56 10.53
CA ASP A 372 -3.78 -15.88 9.93
C ASP A 372 -3.40 -15.89 8.47
N LEU A 373 -3.13 -17.08 7.91
CA LEU A 373 -2.68 -17.23 6.53
C LEU A 373 -3.68 -18.04 5.70
N ILE A 374 -4.13 -17.51 4.57
CA ILE A 374 -4.87 -18.29 3.56
C ILE A 374 -4.00 -18.54 2.32
N LEU A 375 -3.98 -19.79 1.87
CA LEU A 375 -3.37 -20.21 0.62
C LEU A 375 -4.41 -20.79 -0.33
N MET A 376 -4.55 -20.19 -1.51
CA MET A 376 -5.33 -20.76 -2.61
C MET A 376 -4.44 -21.67 -3.45
N LEU A 377 -4.41 -22.97 -3.15
CA LEU A 377 -3.58 -23.94 -3.87
C LEU A 377 -4.37 -24.68 -4.96
N ASN A 378 -3.69 -25.00 -6.05
CA ASN A 378 -4.34 -25.61 -7.21
C ASN A 378 -5.00 -26.97 -6.92
N GLY A 379 -6.32 -27.05 -7.15
CA GLY A 379 -7.10 -28.28 -7.01
C GLY A 379 -7.43 -28.65 -5.57
N LEU A 380 -7.08 -27.79 -4.61
CA LEU A 380 -7.44 -27.93 -3.20
C LEU A 380 -8.54 -26.93 -2.82
N PRO A 381 -9.32 -27.21 -1.76
CA PRO A 381 -10.08 -26.17 -1.08
C PRO A 381 -9.15 -25.08 -0.53
N PRO A 382 -9.67 -23.87 -0.21
CA PRO A 382 -8.87 -22.86 0.47
C PRO A 382 -8.20 -23.46 1.70
N GLN A 383 -6.89 -23.28 1.82
CA GLN A 383 -6.14 -23.73 2.99
C GLN A 383 -6.01 -22.54 3.92
N LEU A 384 -6.84 -22.50 4.97
CA LEU A 384 -6.77 -21.46 6.01
C LEU A 384 -5.97 -22.00 7.19
N TYR A 385 -4.93 -21.26 7.56
CA TYR A 385 -4.01 -21.57 8.63
C TYR A 385 -4.19 -20.56 9.76
N GLU A 386 -4.84 -20.99 10.83
CA GLU A 386 -5.04 -20.22 12.05
C GLU A 386 -3.72 -20.06 12.80
N ASN A 387 -3.33 -18.83 13.09
CA ASN A 387 -2.15 -18.52 13.88
C ASN A 387 -2.47 -18.66 15.38
N THR A 388 -1.52 -19.19 16.14
CA THR A 388 -1.72 -19.49 17.57
C THR A 388 -0.64 -18.90 18.45
N THR A 389 0.18 -17.98 17.93
CA THR A 389 1.23 -17.28 18.68
C THR A 389 0.70 -16.51 19.89
N ASN A 390 -0.58 -16.14 19.93
CA ASN A 390 -1.28 -15.45 21.02
C ASN A 390 -0.47 -14.27 21.57
N GLY A 391 -0.06 -13.36 20.69
CA GLY A 391 0.71 -12.18 21.09
C GLY A 391 -0.19 -11.11 21.70
N THR A 392 0.21 -10.54 22.85
CA THR A 392 -0.55 -9.45 23.49
C THR A 392 0.08 -8.08 23.30
N ASP A 393 1.35 -8.04 22.88
CA ASP A 393 2.12 -6.83 22.62
C ASP A 393 1.73 -6.20 21.28
N ARG A 394 0.52 -5.63 21.23
CA ARG A 394 -0.01 -5.00 20.03
C ARG A 394 -0.90 -3.79 20.29
N LEU A 395 -1.02 -2.93 19.29
CA LEU A 395 -2.07 -1.92 19.17
C LEU A 395 -2.74 -2.06 17.79
N GLU A 396 -4.06 -2.09 17.77
CA GLU A 396 -4.92 -1.99 16.59
C GLU A 396 -5.50 -0.56 16.53
N VAL A 397 -5.44 0.12 15.39
CA VAL A 397 -5.98 1.48 15.19
C VAL A 397 -7.05 1.49 14.10
N THR A 398 -8.33 1.57 14.45
CA THR A 398 -9.43 1.60 13.47
C THR A 398 -9.97 3.02 13.29
N LEU A 399 -10.12 3.46 12.05
CA LEU A 399 -10.91 4.66 11.73
C LEU A 399 -12.36 4.28 11.44
N ILE A 400 -13.30 5.08 11.94
CA ILE A 400 -14.72 4.97 11.62
C ILE A 400 -15.12 6.25 10.90
N GLY A 401 -15.45 6.14 9.62
CA GLY A 401 -15.90 7.25 8.79
C GLY A 401 -17.23 7.85 9.25
N PRO A 402 -17.61 9.02 8.71
CA PRO A 402 -18.79 9.77 9.17
C PRO A 402 -20.12 9.01 9.16
N ASN A 403 -20.29 7.99 8.32
CA ASN A 403 -21.53 7.19 8.26
C ASN A 403 -21.42 5.83 8.96
N GLY A 404 -20.29 5.52 9.61
CA GLY A 404 -20.06 4.29 10.38
C GLY A 404 -19.21 3.24 9.68
N GLU A 405 -18.75 3.52 8.47
CA GLU A 405 -17.83 2.69 7.67
C GLU A 405 -16.43 2.60 8.30
N GLU A 406 -15.75 1.45 8.21
CA GLU A 406 -14.45 1.23 8.88
C GLU A 406 -13.23 1.14 7.93
N PHE A 407 -13.44 1.33 6.61
CA PHE A 407 -12.41 1.11 5.58
C PHE A 407 -12.06 2.38 4.78
N GLY A 408 -10.80 2.51 4.35
CA GLY A 408 -10.39 3.49 3.32
C GLY A 408 -10.29 4.96 3.77
N TRP A 409 -10.13 5.23 5.07
CA TRP A 409 -10.12 6.61 5.59
C TRP A 409 -8.75 7.20 5.91
N HIS A 410 -7.70 6.38 5.93
CA HIS A 410 -6.34 6.84 6.18
C HIS A 410 -5.41 6.37 5.10
N ARG A 411 -4.38 7.17 4.81
CA ARG A 411 -3.24 6.74 3.97
C ARG A 411 -2.06 6.26 4.82
N ARG A 412 -1.96 6.76 6.06
CA ARG A 412 -0.86 6.43 6.97
C ARG A 412 -1.22 6.56 8.44
N VAL A 413 -0.66 5.66 9.27
CA VAL A 413 -0.70 5.76 10.73
C VAL A 413 0.73 5.61 11.27
N GLU A 414 1.12 6.49 12.18
CA GLU A 414 2.43 6.47 12.85
C GLU A 414 2.26 6.39 14.37
N ILE A 415 3.10 5.58 15.01
CA ILE A 415 3.09 5.41 16.47
C ILE A 415 4.42 5.83 17.06
N PHE A 416 4.36 6.70 18.07
CA PHE A 416 5.52 7.17 18.84
C PHE A 416 5.41 6.72 20.29
N PRO A 417 6.51 6.35 20.96
CA PRO A 417 6.52 6.26 22.42
C PRO A 417 6.09 7.61 23.00
N HIS A 418 5.23 7.62 24.02
CA HIS A 418 4.65 8.86 24.54
C HIS A 418 5.74 9.86 24.98
N GLY A 419 5.73 11.05 24.36
CA GLY A 419 6.75 12.07 24.55
C GLY A 419 8.14 11.77 23.96
N GLY A 420 8.24 10.79 23.07
CA GLY A 420 9.39 10.49 22.22
C GLY A 420 9.29 11.17 20.84
N ASP A 421 10.41 11.21 20.12
CA ASP A 421 10.53 11.93 18.84
C ASP A 421 10.76 10.99 17.63
N ALA A 422 10.75 9.66 17.85
CA ALA A 422 10.97 8.66 16.81
C ALA A 422 9.80 7.69 16.79
N ALA A 423 9.25 7.46 15.59
CA ALA A 423 8.21 6.48 15.38
C ALA A 423 8.78 5.08 15.61
N LEU A 424 7.96 4.18 16.14
CA LEU A 424 8.25 2.74 16.20
C LEU A 424 7.80 2.04 14.92
N CYS A 425 6.71 2.52 14.32
CA CYS A 425 6.09 1.94 13.14
C CYS A 425 5.40 3.03 12.32
N ALA A 426 5.37 2.87 11.00
CA ALA A 426 4.53 3.65 10.11
C ALA A 426 3.93 2.72 9.04
N ASN A 427 2.64 2.86 8.78
CA ASN A 427 1.99 2.07 7.72
C ASN A 427 1.70 2.94 6.52
N VAL A 428 2.20 2.55 5.35
CA VAL A 428 1.80 3.07 4.03
C VAL A 428 1.36 1.84 3.26
N LEU A 429 0.08 1.73 2.92
CA LEU A 429 -0.41 0.50 2.28
C LEU A 429 -1.33 0.86 1.11
N GLY A 430 -0.74 0.83 -0.08
CA GLY A 430 -1.49 0.73 -1.33
C GLY A 430 -2.07 -0.68 -1.54
N GLU A 431 -3.06 -0.77 -2.41
CA GLU A 431 -3.96 -1.92 -2.60
C GLU A 431 -3.31 -3.27 -2.97
N ASP A 432 -2.09 -3.26 -3.50
CA ASP A 432 -1.39 -4.47 -3.95
C ASP A 432 -0.27 -4.94 -3.01
N ALA A 433 0.10 -4.14 -2.01
CA ALA A 433 1.04 -4.55 -0.97
C ALA A 433 0.40 -5.49 0.06
N VAL A 434 -0.93 -5.58 0.07
CA VAL A 434 -1.71 -6.34 1.05
C VAL A 434 -2.87 -6.98 0.31
N GLY A 435 -3.45 -8.07 0.84
CA GLY A 435 -4.83 -8.38 0.49
C GLY A 435 -5.72 -7.16 0.71
N VAL A 436 -6.97 -7.23 0.31
CA VAL A 436 -7.95 -6.21 0.70
C VAL A 436 -8.29 -6.28 2.20
N ASN A 437 -7.38 -6.88 2.99
CA ASN A 437 -7.30 -6.72 4.42
C ASN A 437 -6.99 -5.27 4.68
N GLY A 438 -7.90 -4.63 5.40
CA GLY A 438 -7.72 -3.28 5.92
C GLY A 438 -6.26 -3.07 6.26
N MET A 439 -5.71 -1.98 5.71
CA MET A 439 -4.41 -1.42 6.06
C MET A 439 -4.02 -1.89 7.45
N ASN A 440 -2.96 -2.71 7.58
CA ASN A 440 -2.54 -3.28 8.85
C ASN A 440 -2.64 -2.19 9.91
N ASN A 441 -3.69 -2.26 10.72
CA ASN A 441 -3.90 -1.32 11.79
C ASN A 441 -3.24 -1.85 13.07
N TYR A 442 -2.62 -3.02 12.95
CA TYR A 442 -1.88 -3.73 13.97
C TYR A 442 -0.42 -3.26 13.99
N PHE A 443 0.06 -3.02 15.20
CA PHE A 443 1.41 -2.56 15.47
C PHE A 443 1.96 -3.39 16.62
N ALA A 444 3.11 -4.04 16.41
CA ALA A 444 3.83 -4.69 17.49
C ALA A 444 4.41 -3.64 18.46
N VAL A 445 3.88 -3.59 19.68
CA VAL A 445 4.24 -2.58 20.69
C VAL A 445 4.16 -3.19 22.08
N ASP A 446 4.96 -2.71 23.05
CA ASP A 446 4.77 -3.08 24.46
C ASP A 446 3.34 -2.71 24.90
N GLU A 447 2.52 -3.70 25.25
CA GLU A 447 1.10 -3.54 25.59
C GLU A 447 0.89 -2.59 26.79
N ASN A 448 1.91 -2.45 27.64
CA ASN A 448 1.92 -1.60 28.82
C ASN A 448 2.67 -0.27 28.59
N GLY A 449 3.28 -0.12 27.40
CA GLY A 449 3.82 1.12 26.90
C GLY A 449 2.72 2.17 26.72
N ALA A 450 3.12 3.44 26.73
CA ALA A 450 2.26 4.55 26.40
C ALA A 450 2.72 5.13 25.07
N TYR A 451 1.77 5.41 24.17
CA TYR A 451 2.04 5.86 22.82
C TYR A 451 1.26 7.11 22.45
N ASP A 452 1.84 7.90 21.55
CA ASP A 452 1.16 8.97 20.83
C ASP A 452 0.95 8.51 19.37
N VAL A 453 -0.30 8.57 18.91
CA VAL A 453 -0.72 8.09 17.59
C VAL A 453 -0.99 9.27 16.66
N TYR A 454 -0.47 9.19 15.44
CA TYR A 454 -0.71 10.17 14.38
C TYR A 454 -1.37 9.45 13.21
N ILE A 455 -2.45 10.02 12.69
CA ILE A 455 -3.21 9.44 11.59
C ILE A 455 -3.26 10.46 10.46
N TYR A 456 -2.85 10.06 9.27
CA TYR A 456 -2.86 10.86 8.06
C TYR A 456 -3.98 10.33 7.18
N LEU A 457 -4.98 11.17 6.91
CA LEU A 457 -6.13 10.86 6.06
C LEU A 457 -5.73 10.99 4.59
N GLU A 458 -6.55 10.42 3.70
CA GLU A 458 -6.36 10.50 2.24
C GLU A 458 -6.29 11.96 1.76
N ASP A 459 -7.16 12.82 2.29
CA ASP A 459 -7.19 14.27 2.00
C ASP A 459 -5.97 15.06 2.54
N GLY A 460 -4.97 14.37 3.08
CA GLY A 460 -3.77 14.97 3.69
C GLY A 460 -3.98 15.54 5.09
N THR A 461 -5.19 15.48 5.65
CA THR A 461 -5.46 15.89 7.03
C THR A 461 -4.70 14.99 8.00
N MET A 462 -4.05 15.60 8.99
CA MET A 462 -3.41 14.87 10.07
C MET A 462 -4.22 14.99 11.37
N LEU A 463 -4.68 13.86 11.90
CA LEU A 463 -5.17 13.75 13.27
C LEU A 463 -3.96 13.51 14.19
N SER A 464 -3.79 14.39 15.17
CA SER A 464 -2.63 14.36 16.06
C SER A 464 -3.03 14.38 17.54
N PRO A 465 -2.15 13.99 18.47
CA PRO A 465 -2.38 14.09 19.92
C PRO A 465 -2.80 15.49 20.40
N GLU A 466 -2.33 16.57 19.74
CA GLU A 466 -2.67 17.95 20.08
C GLU A 466 -4.09 18.33 19.68
N THR A 467 -4.55 17.80 18.55
CA THR A 467 -5.88 18.08 17.98
C THR A 467 -6.93 17.10 18.50
N HIS A 468 -6.52 15.87 18.77
CA HIS A 468 -7.34 14.73 19.18
C HIS A 468 -6.71 14.07 20.43
N PRO A 469 -7.08 14.52 21.64
CA PRO A 469 -6.46 14.04 22.88
C PRO A 469 -6.59 12.54 23.15
N GLN A 470 -7.52 11.85 22.48
CA GLN A 470 -7.66 10.38 22.55
C GLN A 470 -6.48 9.64 21.90
N LEU A 471 -5.73 10.31 21.02
CA LEU A 471 -4.54 9.79 20.36
C LEU A 471 -3.28 9.97 21.22
N SER A 472 -3.37 10.63 22.38
CA SER A 472 -2.23 10.83 23.27
C SER A 472 -2.23 9.86 24.45
N ASN A 473 -1.04 9.37 24.81
CA ASN A 473 -0.84 8.46 25.95
C ASN A 473 -1.78 7.24 25.90
N VAL A 474 -1.90 6.65 24.70
CA VAL A 474 -2.63 5.41 24.44
C VAL A 474 -1.86 4.26 25.07
N VAL A 475 -2.52 3.47 25.91
CA VAL A 475 -1.94 2.27 26.54
C VAL A 475 -2.73 1.07 26.04
N PRO A 476 -2.17 0.21 25.18
CA PRO A 476 -2.94 -0.84 24.51
C PRO A 476 -3.69 -1.76 25.48
N ALA A 477 -3.02 -2.28 26.52
CA ALA A 477 -3.64 -3.18 27.49
C ALA A 477 -4.79 -2.53 28.28
N ALA A 478 -4.88 -1.19 28.31
CA ALA A 478 -5.96 -0.46 28.97
C ALA A 478 -7.22 -0.35 28.10
N ILE A 479 -7.10 -0.50 26.79
CA ILE A 479 -8.21 -0.37 25.82
C ILE A 479 -8.60 -1.71 25.19
N GLY A 480 -7.94 -2.81 25.57
CA GLY A 480 -8.16 -4.12 24.93
C GLY A 480 -7.52 -4.19 23.54
N HIS A 481 -6.43 -3.46 23.35
CA HIS A 481 -5.61 -3.39 22.14
C HIS A 481 -6.25 -2.71 20.93
N LYS A 482 -7.55 -2.38 20.91
CA LYS A 482 -8.20 -1.66 19.80
C LYS A 482 -8.49 -0.19 20.13
N LEU A 483 -7.94 0.71 19.34
CA LEU A 483 -8.18 2.15 19.35
C LEU A 483 -9.09 2.53 18.17
N SER A 484 -10.37 2.79 18.44
CA SER A 484 -11.30 3.28 17.42
C SER A 484 -11.42 4.80 17.42
N VAL A 485 -11.37 5.42 16.23
CA VAL A 485 -11.40 6.87 16.05
C VAL A 485 -12.50 7.24 15.06
N GLN A 486 -13.56 7.87 15.58
CA GLN A 486 -14.68 8.36 14.76
C GLN A 486 -14.32 9.68 14.06
N LEU A 487 -14.53 9.74 12.75
CA LEU A 487 -14.47 10.94 11.93
C LEU A 487 -15.82 11.68 12.00
N ASP A 488 -15.78 13.01 12.13
CA ASP A 488 -16.96 13.87 12.14
C ASP A 488 -17.32 14.28 10.70
N ALA A 489 -18.62 14.37 10.38
CA ALA A 489 -19.11 14.84 9.06
C ALA A 489 -18.70 16.28 8.66
N THR A 490 -17.98 16.99 9.52
CA THR A 490 -17.44 18.34 9.30
C THR A 490 -15.93 18.37 8.99
N SER A 491 -15.27 17.21 8.84
CA SER A 491 -13.92 17.17 8.26
C SER A 491 -13.92 17.47 6.76
N ALA A 492 -15.07 17.39 6.09
CA ALA A 492 -15.30 17.96 4.76
C ALA A 492 -15.44 19.49 4.85
N GLU A 493 -14.38 20.20 5.21
CA GLU A 493 -14.25 21.59 4.78
C GLU A 493 -14.09 21.60 3.25
N PRO A 494 -14.64 22.59 2.52
CA PRO A 494 -14.39 22.67 1.08
C PRO A 494 -12.88 22.78 0.85
N ASP A 495 -12.37 21.95 -0.06
CA ASP A 495 -10.95 21.80 -0.35
C ASP A 495 -10.20 23.13 -0.26
N PRO A 496 -9.12 23.20 0.54
CA PRO A 496 -8.09 24.16 0.22
C PRO A 496 -7.58 23.76 -1.18
N VAL A 497 -7.68 24.67 -2.15
CA VAL A 497 -7.03 24.52 -3.46
C VAL A 497 -5.57 24.11 -3.20
N PHE A 498 -5.26 22.83 -3.44
CA PHE A 498 -3.94 22.30 -3.23
C PHE A 498 -3.03 22.89 -4.29
N VAL A 499 -1.95 23.49 -3.81
CA VAL A 499 -0.90 24.00 -4.68
C VAL A 499 0.34 23.16 -4.45
N TYR A 500 0.56 22.23 -5.37
CA TYR A 500 1.64 21.24 -5.37
C TYR A 500 3.02 21.84 -5.70
N SER A 501 3.12 23.16 -5.86
CA SER A 501 4.39 23.83 -6.12
C SER A 501 4.47 25.21 -5.49
N PHE A 502 5.69 25.65 -5.20
CA PHE A 502 5.92 27.03 -4.83
C PHE A 502 5.88 27.93 -6.06
N GLU A 503 4.81 28.68 -6.19
CA GLU A 503 4.62 29.64 -7.28
C GLU A 503 4.52 31.08 -6.74
N LEU A 504 5.12 32.01 -7.47
CA LEU A 504 4.96 33.44 -7.24
C LEU A 504 4.19 34.05 -8.41
N HIS A 505 2.92 34.32 -8.17
CA HIS A 505 2.01 34.87 -9.18
C HIS A 505 2.32 36.33 -9.51
N PRO A 506 1.99 36.79 -10.74
CA PRO A 506 2.12 38.19 -11.11
C PRO A 506 1.37 39.09 -10.14
N ALA A 507 2.09 40.03 -9.52
CA ALA A 507 1.51 41.00 -8.61
C ALA A 507 0.40 41.81 -9.30
N TYR A 508 -0.69 42.08 -8.59
CA TYR A 508 -1.83 42.82 -9.13
C TYR A 508 -2.31 43.92 -8.17
N PRO A 509 -2.54 45.15 -8.66
CA PRO A 509 -2.22 45.64 -10.00
C PRO A 509 -0.70 45.70 -10.25
N ASN A 510 -0.24 45.58 -11.50
CA ASN A 510 1.15 45.86 -11.89
C ASN A 510 1.20 46.27 -13.38
N PRO A 511 1.50 47.54 -13.72
CA PRO A 511 1.98 48.62 -12.85
C PRO A 511 0.99 49.09 -11.79
N PHE A 512 1.50 49.65 -10.68
CA PHE A 512 0.71 49.98 -9.49
C PHE A 512 0.95 51.39 -8.93
N ASN A 513 0.01 51.88 -8.09
CA ASN A 513 0.08 53.18 -7.42
C ASN A 513 -0.83 53.27 -6.17
N PRO A 514 -0.30 53.48 -4.95
CA PRO A 514 1.04 53.16 -4.51
C PRO A 514 1.15 51.71 -4.01
N SER A 515 0.07 50.91 -4.03
CA SER A 515 0.06 49.53 -3.53
C SER A 515 -0.26 48.48 -4.59
N THR A 516 0.29 47.28 -4.37
CA THR A 516 0.05 46.05 -5.13
C THR A 516 -0.13 44.88 -4.16
N THR A 517 -0.89 43.87 -4.57
CA THR A 517 -0.97 42.59 -3.87
C THR A 517 0.06 41.64 -4.45
N ILE A 518 0.83 40.98 -3.57
CA ILE A 518 1.68 39.85 -3.92
C ILE A 518 0.88 38.59 -3.60
N HIS A 519 0.70 37.74 -4.61
CA HIS A 519 0.06 36.43 -4.48
C HIS A 519 1.14 35.36 -4.67
N TYR A 520 1.17 34.38 -3.78
CA TYR A 520 2.15 33.30 -3.80
C TYR A 520 1.57 32.06 -3.15
N GLU A 521 2.13 30.92 -3.49
CA GLU A 521 1.66 29.62 -3.06
C GLU A 521 2.80 28.84 -2.41
N LEU A 522 2.46 28.01 -1.43
CA LEU A 522 3.40 27.18 -0.69
C LEU A 522 2.98 25.72 -0.77
N ALA A 523 3.86 24.86 -1.30
CA ALA A 523 3.65 23.41 -1.30
C ALA A 523 3.71 22.81 0.12
N ALA A 524 4.47 23.42 1.03
CA ALA A 524 4.60 22.97 2.42
C ALA A 524 4.72 24.16 3.39
N ALA A 525 4.37 23.94 4.66
CA ALA A 525 4.50 24.96 5.68
C ALA A 525 5.94 25.49 5.78
N SER A 526 6.12 26.80 5.65
CA SER A 526 7.43 27.44 5.52
C SER A 526 7.46 28.81 6.20
N ASP A 527 8.63 29.22 6.68
CA ASP A 527 8.87 30.61 7.09
C ASP A 527 9.14 31.46 5.84
N VAL A 528 8.33 32.52 5.65
CA VAL A 528 8.32 33.29 4.40
C VAL A 528 8.86 34.70 4.61
N GLU A 529 9.76 35.10 3.71
CA GLU A 529 10.25 36.48 3.61
C GLU A 529 10.07 37.02 2.18
N PHE A 530 9.66 38.29 2.08
CA PHE A 530 9.64 39.01 0.82
C PHE A 530 10.60 40.20 0.85
N ARG A 531 11.52 40.27 -0.10
CA ARG A 531 12.50 41.36 -0.25
C ARG A 531 12.34 42.06 -1.59
N VAL A 532 12.57 43.37 -1.60
CA VAL A 532 12.46 44.20 -2.81
C VAL A 532 13.80 44.83 -3.13
N PHE A 533 14.22 44.71 -4.38
CA PHE A 533 15.48 45.22 -4.91
C PHE A 533 15.24 46.27 -6.00
N ASN A 534 16.12 47.27 -6.07
CA ASN A 534 16.18 48.20 -7.21
C ASN A 534 16.92 47.58 -8.41
N THR A 535 16.99 48.32 -9.52
CA THR A 535 17.68 47.85 -10.75
C THR A 535 19.21 47.72 -10.62
N LEU A 536 19.80 48.20 -9.52
CA LEU A 536 21.21 48.03 -9.19
C LEU A 536 21.45 46.82 -8.26
N GLY A 537 20.40 46.11 -7.85
CA GLY A 537 20.47 44.99 -6.91
C GLY A 537 20.54 45.40 -5.44
N GLU A 538 20.32 46.67 -5.11
CA GLU A 538 20.28 47.13 -3.71
C GLU A 538 18.89 46.86 -3.13
N GLU A 539 18.84 46.28 -1.92
CA GLU A 539 17.60 46.07 -1.18
C GLU A 539 17.00 47.42 -0.74
N VAL A 540 15.71 47.62 -1.01
CA VAL A 540 14.95 48.84 -0.69
C VAL A 540 13.79 48.59 0.27
N ALA A 541 13.39 47.34 0.48
CA ALA A 541 12.42 46.91 1.49
C ALA A 541 12.54 45.40 1.77
N SER A 542 12.21 44.99 3.00
CA SER A 542 12.09 43.58 3.43
C SER A 542 10.85 43.43 4.33
N PHE A 543 10.18 42.30 4.20
CA PHE A 543 8.97 41.91 4.92
C PHE A 543 9.12 40.48 5.43
N ALA A 544 9.27 40.31 6.74
CA ALA A 544 9.18 39.01 7.39
C ALA A 544 7.70 38.64 7.55
N LEU A 545 7.20 37.74 6.72
CA LEU A 545 5.80 37.31 6.72
C LEU A 545 5.54 36.20 7.76
N GLY A 546 6.61 35.56 8.25
CA GLY A 546 6.58 34.55 9.30
C GLY A 546 6.21 33.17 8.76
N ALA A 547 6.01 32.23 9.68
CA ALA A 547 5.53 30.89 9.37
C ALA A 547 4.14 30.94 8.70
N LYS A 548 4.02 30.27 7.57
CA LYS A 548 2.80 30.09 6.77
C LYS A 548 2.57 28.60 6.55
N THR A 549 1.31 28.19 6.55
CA THR A 549 0.89 26.83 6.16
C THR A 549 1.02 26.65 4.64
N SER A 550 0.89 25.42 4.13
CA SER A 550 0.72 25.19 2.69
C SER A 550 -0.54 25.91 2.16
N GLY A 551 -0.61 26.09 0.84
CA GLY A 551 -1.74 26.72 0.13
C GLY A 551 -1.48 28.15 -0.36
N GLU A 552 -2.54 28.83 -0.82
CA GLU A 552 -2.48 30.20 -1.35
C GLU A 552 -2.34 31.25 -0.23
N HIS A 553 -1.45 32.22 -0.45
CA HIS A 553 -1.25 33.35 0.45
C HIS A 553 -1.17 34.67 -0.30
N THR A 554 -1.71 35.72 0.32
CA THR A 554 -1.57 37.10 -0.18
C THR A 554 -0.97 38.02 0.88
N PHE A 555 -0.20 39.00 0.43
CA PHE A 555 0.10 40.16 1.26
C PHE A 555 0.13 41.45 0.41
N GLU A 556 -0.34 42.55 0.99
CA GLU A 556 -0.35 43.86 0.32
C GLU A 556 0.95 44.63 0.60
N TRP A 557 1.59 45.11 -0.47
CA TRP A 557 2.75 45.99 -0.37
C TRP A 557 2.40 47.43 -0.73
N ASN A 558 2.65 48.38 0.19
CA ASN A 558 2.53 49.82 -0.05
C ASN A 558 3.90 50.47 -0.30
N ALA A 559 4.15 50.91 -1.54
CA ALA A 559 5.42 51.51 -1.97
C ALA A 559 5.40 53.06 -1.98
N SER A 560 4.54 53.70 -1.18
CA SER A 560 4.42 55.17 -1.14
C SER A 560 5.73 55.90 -0.78
N ALA A 561 6.66 55.23 -0.08
CA ALA A 561 7.97 55.77 0.25
C ALA A 561 9.00 55.72 -0.89
N LEU A 562 8.75 54.97 -1.96
CA LEU A 562 9.71 54.74 -3.05
C LEU A 562 9.43 55.63 -4.29
N PRO A 563 10.45 56.05 -5.07
CA PRO A 563 10.22 56.79 -6.33
C PRO A 563 9.57 55.90 -7.41
N SER A 564 8.90 56.48 -8.41
CA SER A 564 8.42 55.72 -9.58
C SER A 564 9.58 55.02 -10.28
N GLY A 565 9.41 53.75 -10.67
CA GLY A 565 10.49 52.95 -11.22
C GLY A 565 10.16 51.46 -11.34
N VAL A 566 11.18 50.70 -11.76
CA VAL A 566 11.14 49.23 -11.82
C VAL A 566 11.87 48.67 -10.61
N TYR A 567 11.25 47.68 -9.97
CA TYR A 567 11.76 46.93 -8.83
C TYR A 567 11.68 45.43 -9.10
N PHE A 568 12.42 44.64 -8.35
CA PHE A 568 12.34 43.18 -8.36
C PHE A 568 11.95 42.71 -6.95
N GLY A 569 10.80 42.05 -6.83
CA GLY A 569 10.36 41.42 -5.60
C GLY A 569 10.79 39.96 -5.60
N ARG A 570 11.53 39.53 -4.58
CA ARG A 570 11.94 38.15 -4.38
C ARG A 570 11.27 37.61 -3.12
N ILE A 571 10.59 36.49 -3.24
CA ILE A 571 10.04 35.74 -2.12
C ILE A 571 10.94 34.53 -1.84
N GLU A 572 11.19 34.26 -0.57
CA GLU A 572 11.95 33.10 -0.07
C GLU A 572 11.05 32.35 0.92
N ALA A 573 10.92 31.04 0.74
CA ALA A 573 10.18 30.14 1.63
C ALA A 573 11.02 28.87 1.84
N GLY A 574 11.61 28.71 3.03
CA GLY A 574 12.55 27.63 3.28
C GLY A 574 13.75 27.65 2.32
N THR A 575 13.90 26.60 1.51
CA THR A 575 14.94 26.46 0.48
C THR A 575 14.54 27.02 -0.89
N GLN A 576 13.26 27.36 -1.09
CA GLN A 576 12.69 27.79 -2.36
C GLN A 576 12.69 29.32 -2.48
N ALA A 577 12.86 29.83 -3.70
CA ALA A 577 12.82 31.27 -3.96
C ALA A 577 12.39 31.61 -5.39
N ALA A 578 11.53 32.62 -5.52
CA ALA A 578 11.03 33.11 -6.81
C ALA A 578 11.15 34.63 -6.87
N THR A 579 11.27 35.20 -8.08
CA THR A 579 11.43 36.64 -8.28
C THR A 579 10.53 37.14 -9.40
N GLN A 580 9.87 38.28 -9.16
CA GLN A 580 9.05 38.94 -10.15
C GLN A 580 9.39 40.43 -10.30
N LYS A 581 9.04 40.99 -11.47
CA LYS A 581 9.24 42.42 -11.78
C LYS A 581 8.02 43.23 -11.32
N LEU A 582 8.27 44.33 -10.62
CA LEU A 582 7.25 45.24 -10.09
C LEU A 582 7.45 46.65 -10.67
N VAL A 583 6.37 47.30 -11.13
CA VAL A 583 6.44 48.63 -11.78
C VAL A 583 5.59 49.64 -11.01
N LEU A 584 6.24 50.56 -10.28
CA LEU A 584 5.58 51.63 -9.56
C LEU A 584 5.43 52.88 -10.44
N LEU A 585 4.20 53.36 -10.62
CA LEU A 585 3.88 54.56 -11.42
C LEU A 585 3.08 55.56 -10.57
N LYS A 586 3.78 56.50 -9.92
CA LYS A 586 3.13 57.59 -9.18
C LYS A 586 2.53 58.68 -10.07
#